data_AF-A0A6J1VWX2-F1
#
_entry.id   AF-A0A6J1VWX2-F1
#
_cell.length_a   1.000
_cell.length_b   1.000
_cell.length_c   1.000
_cell.angle_alpha   90.00
_cell.angle_beta   90.00
_cell.angle_gamma   90.00
#
_symmetry.space_group_name_H-M   'P 1'
#
loop_
_entity.id
_entity.type
_entity.pdbx_description
1 polymer ?
#
loop_
_entity_poly.entity_id
_entity_poly.type
_entity_poly.pdbx_seq_one_letter_code
_entity_poly.pdbx_strand_id
1 'polypeptide(L)'
;MSLVLRPWALEDGEGYTFTLYITDLATGEEGYASIDLFPNQPPFGGSCQLSPASPVQALATKIHFECAGWRDSVGEDPPLVYILMATRCRPGHCDEFLVYKGSHPAHAAFLPPGFREHGSLVSVSVLVQDQLGATVVAVYRSMVITLPRMPEGFHSLPQWLYNKTEVMLQGLVKQSDPQPVIEYSLALITILNE
;
A
#
# COMPACT_ATOMS: atom_id res chain seq x y z
N MET A 1 1.94 -13.86 -39.98
CA MET A 1 0.61 -14.01 -39.35
C MET A 1 0.82 -13.87 -37.85
N SER A 2 -0.02 -13.12 -37.14
CA SER A 2 0.13 -12.93 -35.69
C SER A 2 -1.18 -13.28 -34.99
N LEU A 3 -1.12 -14.13 -33.96
CA LEU A 3 -2.26 -14.35 -33.07
C LEU A 3 -2.33 -13.18 -32.08
N VAL A 4 -3.48 -12.50 -32.03
CA VAL A 4 -3.71 -11.37 -31.11
C VAL A 4 -4.91 -11.70 -30.24
N LEU A 5 -4.71 -11.68 -28.93
CA LEU A 5 -5.78 -11.86 -27.96
C LEU A 5 -6.50 -10.54 -27.72
N ARG A 6 -7.83 -10.58 -27.67
CA ARG A 6 -8.62 -9.42 -27.25
C ARG A 6 -8.51 -9.24 -25.74
N PRO A 7 -8.69 -8.01 -25.22
CA PRO A 7 -8.87 -7.82 -23.78
C PRO A 7 -9.95 -8.76 -23.25
N TRP A 8 -9.70 -9.36 -22.09
CA TRP A 8 -10.62 -10.28 -21.40
C TRP A 8 -10.87 -11.62 -22.10
N ALA A 9 -10.03 -12.00 -23.07
CA ALA A 9 -10.12 -13.31 -23.71
C ALA A 9 -9.59 -14.46 -22.83
N LEU A 10 -8.81 -14.13 -21.80
CA LEU A 10 -8.26 -15.08 -20.82
C LEU A 10 -8.96 -14.87 -19.48
N GLU A 11 -9.22 -15.97 -18.79
CA GLU A 11 -9.72 -15.99 -17.42
C GLU A 11 -8.58 -15.67 -16.44
N ASP A 12 -8.90 -14.93 -15.39
CA ASP A 12 -7.93 -14.54 -14.38
C ASP A 12 -7.51 -15.75 -13.53
N GLY A 13 -6.23 -15.83 -13.17
CA GLY A 13 -5.68 -16.91 -12.36
C GLY A 13 -5.43 -18.24 -13.09
N GLU A 14 -5.75 -18.35 -14.38
CA GLU A 14 -5.54 -19.57 -15.18
C GLU A 14 -4.26 -19.51 -16.03
N GLY A 15 -3.62 -20.68 -16.16
CA GLY A 15 -2.47 -20.87 -17.05
C GLY A 15 -2.90 -21.35 -18.44
N TYR A 16 -2.27 -20.82 -19.49
CA TYR A 16 -2.62 -21.13 -20.88
C TYR A 16 -1.41 -21.60 -21.67
N THR A 17 -1.57 -22.69 -22.41
CA THR A 17 -0.61 -23.14 -23.42
C THR A 17 -1.14 -22.81 -24.81
N PHE A 18 -0.39 -22.01 -25.56
CA PHE A 18 -0.68 -21.75 -26.96
C PHE A 18 0.22 -22.61 -27.83
N THR A 19 -0.37 -23.46 -28.67
CA THR A 19 0.37 -24.30 -29.60
C THR A 19 0.05 -23.93 -31.04
N LEU A 20 1.10 -23.67 -31.81
CA LEU A 20 1.04 -23.51 -33.25
C LEU A 20 1.44 -24.83 -33.90
N TYR A 21 0.53 -25.41 -34.68
CA TYR A 21 0.80 -26.56 -35.54
C TYR A 21 1.06 -26.07 -36.98
N ILE A 22 2.04 -26.67 -37.63
CA ILE A 22 2.39 -26.41 -39.03
C ILE A 22 2.43 -27.75 -39.74
N THR A 23 1.77 -27.85 -40.89
CA THR A 23 1.80 -29.03 -41.76
C THR A 23 2.43 -28.63 -43.08
N ASP A 24 3.48 -29.34 -43.50
CA ASP A 24 4.02 -29.22 -44.86
C ASP A 24 3.10 -29.95 -45.84
N LEU A 25 2.48 -29.19 -46.73
CA LEU A 25 1.53 -29.73 -47.70
C LEU A 25 2.19 -30.60 -48.79
N ALA A 26 3.50 -30.48 -49.00
CA ALA A 26 4.23 -31.25 -50.01
C ALA A 26 4.68 -32.62 -49.50
N THR A 27 5.10 -32.70 -48.23
CA THR A 27 5.64 -33.92 -47.62
C THR A 27 4.65 -34.59 -46.66
N GLY A 28 3.64 -33.86 -46.20
CA GLY A 28 2.72 -34.30 -45.15
C GLY A 28 3.31 -34.27 -43.75
N GLU A 29 4.52 -33.75 -43.57
CA GLU A 29 5.17 -33.67 -42.26
C GLU A 29 4.56 -32.59 -41.39
N GLU A 30 4.47 -32.86 -40.08
CA GLU A 30 3.93 -31.92 -39.10
C GLU A 30 5.04 -31.44 -38.15
N GLY A 31 4.99 -30.16 -37.80
CA GLY A 31 5.80 -29.55 -36.75
C GLY A 31 4.92 -28.72 -35.83
N TYR A 32 5.41 -28.47 -34.61
CA TYR A 32 4.72 -27.59 -33.69
C TYR A 32 5.68 -26.74 -32.85
N ALA A 33 5.15 -25.64 -32.34
CA ALA A 33 5.79 -24.81 -31.33
C ALA A 33 4.75 -24.41 -30.28
N SER A 34 5.14 -24.41 -29.01
CA SER A 34 4.27 -24.05 -27.90
C SER A 34 4.87 -22.94 -27.04
N ILE A 35 4.01 -22.14 -26.43
CA ILE A 35 4.35 -21.19 -25.36
C ILE A 35 3.36 -21.35 -24.20
N ASP A 36 3.88 -21.37 -22.98
CA ASP A 36 3.10 -21.38 -21.76
C ASP A 36 3.05 -19.96 -21.17
N LEU A 37 1.84 -19.49 -20.86
CA LEU A 37 1.58 -18.24 -20.16
C LEU A 37 0.96 -18.58 -18.82
N PHE A 38 1.67 -18.27 -17.74
CA PHE A 38 1.18 -18.47 -16.38
C PHE A 38 0.70 -17.15 -15.78
N PRO A 39 -0.31 -17.19 -14.90
CA PRO A 39 -0.74 -16.02 -14.16
C PRO A 39 0.38 -15.56 -13.24
N ASN A 40 0.56 -14.24 -13.12
CA ASN A 40 1.52 -13.69 -12.19
C ASN A 40 1.06 -13.93 -10.74
N GLN A 41 1.93 -14.50 -9.91
CA GLN A 41 1.63 -14.83 -8.53
C GLN A 41 2.15 -13.73 -7.60
N PRO A 42 1.41 -13.35 -6.54
CA PRO A 42 1.89 -12.34 -5.61
C PRO A 42 3.10 -12.83 -4.81
N PRO A 43 3.89 -11.90 -4.23
CA PRO A 43 4.98 -12.25 -3.32
C PRO A 43 4.53 -13.14 -2.17
N PHE A 44 5.43 -14.02 -1.68
CA PHE A 44 5.09 -15.01 -0.66
C PHE A 44 6.21 -15.26 0.35
N GLY A 45 5.86 -15.91 1.46
CA GLY A 45 6.79 -16.42 2.48
C GLY A 45 7.37 -15.39 3.46
N GLY A 46 7.13 -14.10 3.23
CA GLY A 46 7.57 -13.03 4.13
C GLY A 46 6.54 -12.70 5.22
N SER A 47 6.90 -11.72 6.05
CA SER A 47 6.02 -11.17 7.07
C SER A 47 6.27 -9.68 7.25
N CYS A 48 5.27 -8.97 7.78
CA CYS A 48 5.40 -7.57 8.18
C CYS A 48 4.88 -7.38 9.60
N GLN A 49 5.48 -6.45 10.34
CA GLN A 49 5.06 -6.08 11.68
C GLN A 49 4.73 -4.59 11.76
N LEU A 50 3.83 -4.21 12.66
CA LEU A 50 3.43 -2.84 12.93
C LEU A 50 3.75 -2.47 14.39
N SER A 51 4.34 -1.30 14.59
CA SER A 51 4.65 -0.76 15.92
C SER A 51 4.51 0.78 15.97
N PRO A 52 4.20 1.38 17.12
CA PRO A 52 3.72 0.75 18.36
C PRO A 52 2.27 0.23 18.23
N ALA A 53 1.88 -0.68 19.12
CA ALA A 53 0.52 -1.24 19.13
C ALA A 53 -0.54 -0.26 19.64
N SER A 54 -0.24 0.47 20.72
CA SER A 54 -1.10 1.44 21.40
C SER A 54 -0.33 2.05 22.59
N PRO A 55 -0.68 3.25 23.08
CA PRO A 55 -1.62 4.22 22.50
C PRO A 55 -1.01 4.96 21.29
N VAL A 56 -1.85 5.34 20.31
CA VAL A 56 -1.42 6.05 19.10
C VAL A 56 -2.22 7.35 18.97
N GLN A 57 -1.52 8.46 18.83
CA GLN A 57 -2.12 9.78 18.63
C GLN A 57 -1.70 10.36 17.29
N ALA A 58 -2.68 10.81 16.49
CA ALA A 58 -2.42 11.42 15.20
C ALA A 58 -1.49 12.65 15.35
N LEU A 59 -0.54 12.82 14.42
CA LEU A 59 0.53 13.85 14.45
C LEU A 59 1.47 13.84 15.68
N ALA A 60 1.36 12.87 16.58
CA ALA A 60 2.25 12.73 17.74
C ALA A 60 3.02 11.39 17.72
N THR A 61 2.36 10.32 17.30
CA THR A 61 2.94 8.97 17.20
C THR A 61 3.06 8.57 15.74
N LYS A 62 4.26 8.23 15.28
CA LYS A 62 4.45 7.57 13.99
C LYS A 62 4.22 6.07 14.15
N ILE A 63 3.54 5.48 13.18
CA ILE A 63 3.46 4.02 13.03
C ILE A 63 4.58 3.59 12.11
N HIS A 64 5.38 2.66 12.60
CA HIS A 64 6.44 1.98 11.88
C HIS A 64 5.93 0.63 11.38
N PHE A 65 6.18 0.34 10.10
CA PHE A 65 6.16 -1.02 9.61
C PHE A 65 7.57 -1.47 9.25
N GLU A 66 7.80 -2.77 9.38
CA GLU A 66 9.00 -3.45 8.94
C GLU A 66 8.61 -4.82 8.37
N CYS A 67 9.17 -5.15 7.21
CA CYS A 67 8.90 -6.35 6.45
C CYS A 67 10.18 -7.12 6.16
N ALA A 68 10.12 -8.44 6.19
CA ALA A 68 11.28 -9.29 5.91
C ALA A 68 10.87 -10.66 5.32
N GLY A 69 11.80 -11.29 4.60
CA GLY A 69 11.67 -12.66 4.11
C GLY A 69 10.73 -12.86 2.91
N TRP A 70 10.35 -11.78 2.23
CA TRP A 70 9.51 -11.86 1.03
C TRP A 70 10.29 -12.41 -0.16
N ARG A 71 9.64 -13.28 -0.93
CA ARG A 71 10.16 -13.90 -2.16
C ARG A 71 9.14 -13.74 -3.28
N ASP A 72 9.60 -13.89 -4.51
CA ASP A 72 8.79 -13.89 -5.73
C ASP A 72 9.27 -15.03 -6.65
N SER A 73 8.37 -15.49 -7.52
CA SER A 73 8.60 -16.51 -8.53
C SER A 73 9.70 -16.16 -9.56
N VAL A 74 10.03 -14.87 -9.69
CA VAL A 74 10.90 -14.35 -10.76
C VAL A 74 12.39 -14.26 -10.35
N GLY A 75 12.76 -14.51 -9.08
CA GLY A 75 14.17 -14.51 -8.67
C GLY A 75 14.42 -14.54 -7.15
N GLU A 76 15.69 -14.60 -6.75
CA GLU A 76 16.10 -14.67 -5.33
C GLU A 76 15.92 -13.34 -4.57
N ASP A 77 16.09 -12.19 -5.24
CA ASP A 77 15.91 -10.84 -4.69
C ASP A 77 15.02 -9.98 -5.60
N PRO A 78 13.71 -10.24 -5.64
CA PRO A 78 12.80 -9.44 -6.45
C PRO A 78 12.71 -8.01 -5.89
N PRO A 79 12.78 -6.99 -6.75
CA PRO A 79 12.45 -5.62 -6.33
C PRO A 79 10.95 -5.52 -6.03
N LEU A 80 10.63 -5.40 -4.73
CA LEU A 80 9.27 -5.32 -4.21
C LEU A 80 8.85 -3.88 -3.92
N VAL A 81 7.53 -3.65 -3.93
CA VAL A 81 6.90 -2.39 -3.53
C VAL A 81 6.07 -2.63 -2.28
N TYR A 82 6.37 -1.87 -1.23
CA TYR A 82 5.67 -1.88 0.05
C TYR A 82 4.66 -0.74 0.11
N ILE A 83 3.45 -1.06 0.54
CA ILE A 83 2.31 -0.15 0.52
C ILE A 83 1.68 -0.09 1.91
N LEU A 84 1.67 1.08 2.54
CA LEU A 84 0.94 1.30 3.80
C LEU A 84 -0.41 1.94 3.49
N MET A 85 -1.48 1.29 3.90
CA MET A 85 -2.84 1.80 3.80
C MET A 85 -3.46 1.99 5.18
N ALA A 86 -4.29 3.02 5.29
CA ALA A 86 -5.15 3.25 6.44
C ALA A 86 -6.60 3.46 5.98
N THR A 87 -7.52 2.77 6.62
CA THR A 87 -8.95 2.85 6.32
C THR A 87 -9.72 3.16 7.59
N ARG A 88 -10.57 4.18 7.57
CA ARG A 88 -11.49 4.50 8.67
C ARG A 88 -12.91 4.51 8.14
N CYS A 89 -13.83 3.91 8.88
CA CYS A 89 -15.20 3.72 8.42
C CYS A 89 -16.20 4.35 9.39
N ARG A 90 -17.26 4.91 8.80
CA ARG A 90 -18.49 5.34 9.47
C ARG A 90 -19.69 4.73 8.72
N PRO A 91 -20.91 4.77 9.27
CA PRO A 91 -22.08 4.18 8.61
C PRO A 91 -22.23 4.70 7.18
N GLY A 92 -22.23 3.78 6.21
CA GLY A 92 -22.40 4.08 4.79
C GLY A 92 -21.18 4.66 4.07
N HIS A 93 -20.01 4.82 4.72
CA HIS A 93 -18.83 5.40 4.08
C HIS A 93 -17.50 4.99 4.74
N CYS A 94 -16.48 4.67 3.95
CA CYS A 94 -15.12 4.48 4.41
C CYS A 94 -14.17 5.41 3.66
N ASP A 95 -13.28 6.08 4.40
CA ASP A 95 -12.16 6.81 3.83
C ASP A 95 -10.97 5.83 3.73
N GLU A 96 -10.41 5.68 2.54
CA GLU A 96 -9.20 4.89 2.29
C GLU A 96 -8.02 5.80 1.94
N PHE A 97 -6.88 5.56 2.57
CA PHE A 97 -5.70 6.40 2.44
C PHE A 97 -4.50 5.56 2.04
N LEU A 98 -3.89 5.89 0.90
CA LEU A 98 -2.55 5.44 0.53
C LEU A 98 -1.54 6.32 1.27
N VAL A 99 -0.96 5.80 2.37
CA VAL A 99 -0.06 6.57 3.22
C VAL A 99 1.37 6.50 2.69
N TYR A 100 1.83 5.31 2.30
CA TYR A 100 3.17 5.07 1.76
C TYR A 100 3.10 4.10 0.59
N LYS A 101 3.93 4.35 -0.43
CA LYS A 101 4.22 3.41 -1.51
C LYS A 101 5.68 3.57 -1.93
N GLY A 102 6.50 2.55 -1.74
CA GLY A 102 7.92 2.62 -2.07
C GLY A 102 8.66 1.30 -1.93
N SER A 103 9.95 1.29 -2.26
CA SER A 103 10.79 0.09 -2.26
C SER A 103 11.41 -0.25 -0.91
N HIS A 104 11.29 0.62 0.10
CA HIS A 104 11.90 0.37 1.41
C HIS A 104 11.01 -0.60 2.20
N PRO A 105 11.57 -1.71 2.73
CA PRO A 105 10.81 -2.70 3.49
C PRO A 105 10.42 -2.22 4.89
N ALA A 106 10.89 -1.04 5.29
CA ALA A 106 10.58 -0.42 6.56
C ALA A 106 10.35 1.08 6.37
N HIS A 107 9.31 1.62 7.00
CA HIS A 107 8.99 3.04 6.94
C HIS A 107 8.18 3.47 8.17
N ALA A 108 8.22 4.76 8.51
CA ALA A 108 7.46 5.30 9.64
C ALA A 108 6.70 6.58 9.25
N ALA A 109 5.38 6.52 9.39
CA ALA A 109 4.47 7.59 8.95
C ALA A 109 3.46 7.97 10.04
N PHE A 110 2.92 9.20 9.97
CA PHE A 110 1.72 9.55 10.73
C PHE A 110 0.49 8.97 10.04
N LEU A 111 -0.41 8.40 10.84
CA LEU A 111 -1.69 7.88 10.34
C LEU A 111 -2.83 8.82 10.71
N PRO A 112 -3.90 8.86 9.88
CA PRO A 112 -5.10 9.63 10.18
C PRO A 112 -5.79 9.08 11.44
N PRO A 113 -6.47 9.94 12.22
CA PRO A 113 -7.29 9.48 13.33
C PRO A 113 -8.54 8.76 12.82
N GLY A 114 -9.05 7.82 13.61
CA GLY A 114 -10.35 7.24 13.36
C GLY A 114 -11.47 8.13 13.88
N PHE A 115 -12.69 7.94 13.34
CA PHE A 115 -13.86 8.72 13.73
C PHE A 115 -14.17 8.59 15.22
N ARG A 116 -14.26 9.72 15.93
CA ARG A 116 -14.51 9.72 17.39
C ARG A 116 -15.79 9.00 17.78
N GLU A 117 -16.86 9.19 17.02
CA GLU A 117 -18.17 8.55 17.23
C GLU A 117 -18.11 7.02 17.14
N HIS A 118 -17.06 6.47 16.51
CA HIS A 118 -16.86 5.05 16.26
C HIS A 118 -15.60 4.52 16.98
N GLY A 119 -15.27 5.12 18.14
CA GLY A 119 -14.18 4.65 18.99
C GLY A 119 -12.78 4.89 18.41
N SER A 120 -12.65 5.78 17.42
CA SER A 120 -11.38 6.12 16.77
C SER A 120 -10.65 4.92 16.16
N LEU A 121 -11.40 3.95 15.64
CA LEU A 121 -10.86 2.76 14.98
C LEU A 121 -10.37 3.07 13.56
N VAL A 122 -9.19 2.55 13.23
CA VAL A 122 -8.56 2.59 11.91
C VAL A 122 -8.05 1.20 11.57
N SER A 123 -8.44 0.67 10.41
CA SER A 123 -7.85 -0.54 9.85
C SER A 123 -6.58 -0.17 9.10
N VAL A 124 -5.45 -0.70 9.56
CA VAL A 124 -4.13 -0.44 8.99
C VAL A 124 -3.64 -1.72 8.31
N SER A 125 -3.19 -1.61 7.07
CA SER A 125 -2.62 -2.74 6.35
C SER A 125 -1.31 -2.37 5.66
N VAL A 126 -0.38 -3.33 5.64
CA VAL A 126 0.79 -3.27 4.75
C VAL A 126 0.60 -4.31 3.67
N LEU A 127 0.72 -3.89 2.43
CA LEU A 127 0.69 -4.77 1.26
C LEU A 127 2.08 -4.83 0.66
N VAL A 128 2.39 -5.97 0.05
CA VAL A 128 3.64 -6.20 -0.69
C VAL A 128 3.26 -6.56 -2.12
N GLN A 129 3.82 -5.81 -3.06
CA GLN A 129 3.52 -5.88 -4.48
C GLN A 129 4.80 -6.19 -5.27
N ASP A 130 4.71 -7.06 -6.27
CA ASP A 130 5.81 -7.31 -7.22
C ASP A 130 5.87 -6.26 -8.34
N GLN A 131 6.81 -6.42 -9.27
CA GLN A 131 6.98 -5.48 -10.40
C GLN A 131 5.86 -5.53 -11.44
N LEU A 132 5.12 -6.63 -11.51
CA LEU A 132 4.05 -6.87 -12.48
C LEU A 132 2.67 -6.51 -11.90
N GLY A 133 2.62 -6.15 -10.62
CA GLY A 133 1.48 -5.62 -9.93
C GLY A 133 0.73 -6.62 -9.05
N ALA A 134 1.11 -7.91 -8.99
CA ALA A 134 0.45 -8.84 -8.08
C ALA A 134 0.82 -8.50 -6.63
N THR A 135 -0.19 -8.55 -5.76
CA THR A 135 -0.14 -7.93 -4.44
C THR A 135 -0.70 -8.86 -3.38
N VAL A 136 -0.07 -8.92 -2.22
CA VAL A 136 -0.55 -9.64 -1.04
C VAL A 136 -0.68 -8.70 0.16
N VAL A 137 -1.69 -8.94 1.00
CA VAL A 137 -1.81 -8.26 2.30
C VAL A 137 -0.89 -8.95 3.30
N ALA A 138 0.20 -8.28 3.67
CA ALA A 138 1.22 -8.82 4.55
C ALA A 138 0.87 -8.68 6.04
N VAL A 139 0.16 -7.61 6.40
CA VAL A 139 -0.40 -7.41 7.74
C VAL A 139 -1.69 -6.62 7.63
N TYR A 140 -2.67 -6.95 8.46
CA TYR A 140 -3.92 -6.23 8.60
C TYR A 140 -4.26 -6.14 10.09
N ARG A 141 -4.44 -4.92 10.60
CA ARG A 141 -4.67 -4.69 12.04
C ARG A 141 -5.62 -3.52 12.26
N SER A 142 -6.62 -3.71 13.10
CA SER A 142 -7.42 -2.60 13.63
C SER A 142 -6.69 -1.94 14.81
N MET A 143 -6.58 -0.62 14.78
CA MET A 143 -5.86 0.20 15.75
C MET A 143 -6.73 1.38 16.19
N VAL A 144 -6.65 1.75 17.47
CA VAL A 144 -7.29 2.97 17.98
C VAL A 144 -6.32 4.13 17.81
N ILE A 145 -6.64 5.05 16.91
CA ILE A 145 -5.82 6.24 16.62
C ILE A 145 -6.64 7.48 16.95
N THR A 146 -6.34 8.10 18.09
CA THR A 146 -7.12 9.24 18.58
C THR A 146 -6.59 10.57 18.04
N LEU A 147 -7.43 11.61 18.13
CA LEU A 147 -6.99 12.98 17.93
C LEU A 147 -5.76 13.33 18.80
N PRO A 148 -4.90 14.25 18.34
CA PRO A 148 -3.80 14.75 19.15
C PRO A 148 -4.30 15.42 20.43
N ARG A 149 -3.53 15.28 21.51
CA ARG A 149 -3.76 16.06 22.74
C ARG A 149 -3.19 17.46 22.57
N MET A 150 -4.01 18.47 22.85
CA MET A 150 -3.58 19.86 22.88
C MET A 150 -2.60 20.07 24.05
N PRO A 151 -1.40 20.63 23.82
CA PRO A 151 -0.48 20.98 24.90
C PRO A 151 -1.01 22.11 25.79
N GLU A 152 -0.48 22.20 27.01
CA GLU A 152 -0.73 23.36 27.88
C GLU A 152 -0.23 24.66 27.22
N GLY A 153 -0.97 25.77 27.41
CA GLY A 153 -0.65 27.08 26.84
C GLY A 153 -1.33 27.42 25.50
N PHE A 154 -2.10 26.50 24.92
CA PHE A 154 -2.95 26.77 23.76
C PHE A 154 -4.42 26.89 24.16
N HIS A 155 -5.17 27.76 23.48
CA HIS A 155 -6.59 27.98 23.77
C HIS A 155 -7.53 27.09 22.92
N SER A 156 -7.03 26.54 21.80
CA SER A 156 -7.79 25.61 20.97
C SER A 156 -6.89 24.70 20.14
N LEU A 157 -7.42 23.53 19.75
CA LEU A 157 -6.73 22.58 18.89
C LEU A 157 -6.36 23.17 17.50
N PRO A 158 -7.24 23.91 16.80
CA PRO A 158 -6.88 24.55 15.53
C PRO A 158 -5.74 25.57 15.66
N GLN A 159 -5.72 26.35 16.75
CA GLN A 159 -4.64 27.31 17.00
C GLN A 159 -3.28 26.60 17.16
N TRP A 160 -3.27 25.50 17.91
CA TRP A 160 -2.06 24.67 18.07
C TRP A 160 -1.62 24.03 16.76
N LEU A 161 -2.56 23.46 15.99
CA LEU A 161 -2.27 22.85 14.70
C LEU A 161 -1.71 23.87 13.71
N TYR A 162 -2.25 25.09 13.65
CA TYR A 162 -1.74 26.16 12.81
C TYR A 162 -0.27 26.47 13.12
N ASN A 163 0.05 26.68 14.39
CA ASN A 163 1.43 26.94 14.83
C ASN A 163 2.38 25.78 14.51
N LYS A 164 1.96 24.54 14.76
CA LYS A 164 2.75 23.34 14.45
C LYS A 164 3.00 23.19 12.94
N THR A 165 1.99 23.53 12.14
CA THR A 165 2.02 23.41 10.68
C THR A 165 2.97 24.42 10.06
N GLU A 166 2.97 25.68 10.54
CA GLU A 166 3.94 26.70 10.12
C GLU A 166 5.39 26.22 10.23
N VAL A 167 5.75 25.56 11.33
CA VAL A 167 7.12 25.10 11.55
C VAL A 167 7.41 23.79 10.80
N MET A 168 6.52 22.80 10.94
CA MET A 168 6.78 21.45 10.42
C MET A 168 6.68 21.38 8.90
N LEU A 169 5.61 21.90 8.28
CA LEU A 169 5.47 21.80 6.82
C LEU A 169 6.56 22.59 6.10
N GLN A 170 6.91 23.79 6.59
CA GLN A 170 8.03 24.54 6.01
C GLN A 170 9.35 23.77 6.11
N GLY A 171 9.58 23.07 7.22
CA GLY A 171 10.75 22.21 7.40
C GLY A 171 10.78 21.01 6.44
N LEU A 172 9.62 20.38 6.21
CA LEU A 172 9.50 19.22 5.31
C LEU A 172 9.65 19.62 3.85
N VAL A 173 9.05 20.73 3.41
CA VAL A 173 9.14 21.21 2.02
C VAL A 173 10.59 21.49 1.59
N LYS A 174 11.45 21.90 2.54
CA LYS A 174 12.88 22.15 2.28
C LYS A 174 13.71 20.87 2.05
N GLN A 175 13.17 19.69 2.35
CA GLN A 175 13.90 18.42 2.26
C GLN A 175 13.85 17.78 0.86
N SER A 176 13.11 18.37 -0.09
CA SER A 176 12.93 17.86 -1.46
C SER A 176 12.40 16.42 -1.56
N ASP A 177 11.89 15.85 -0.46
CA ASP A 177 11.20 14.57 -0.40
C ASP A 177 9.69 14.84 -0.21
N PRO A 178 8.83 14.49 -1.20
CA PRO A 178 7.40 14.72 -1.10
C PRO A 178 6.71 13.78 -0.11
N GLN A 179 7.28 12.62 0.22
CA GLN A 179 6.61 11.58 1.00
C GLN A 179 6.23 12.07 2.42
N PRO A 180 7.15 12.67 3.21
CA PRO A 180 6.79 13.26 4.51
C PRO A 180 5.76 14.38 4.44
N VAL A 181 5.76 15.18 3.35
CA VAL A 181 4.81 16.28 3.15
C VAL A 181 3.40 15.72 2.94
N ILE A 182 3.26 14.67 2.12
CA ILE A 182 1.98 14.00 1.86
C ILE A 182 1.43 13.39 3.15
N GLU A 183 2.25 12.62 3.87
CA GLU A 183 1.85 11.96 5.13
C GLU A 183 1.40 12.97 6.19
N TYR A 184 2.17 14.03 6.39
CA TYR A 184 1.83 15.06 7.36
C TYR A 184 0.55 15.78 6.98
N SER A 185 0.40 16.16 5.70
CA SER A 185 -0.79 16.86 5.20
C SER A 185 -2.05 15.99 5.31
N LEU A 186 -1.92 14.69 5.02
CA LEU A 186 -3.02 13.72 5.13
C LEU A 186 -3.50 13.60 6.59
N ALA A 187 -2.57 13.42 7.53
CA ALA A 187 -2.91 13.36 8.95
C ALA A 187 -3.50 14.70 9.45
N LEU A 188 -2.99 15.83 8.98
CA LEU A 188 -3.50 17.15 9.36
C LEU A 188 -4.93 17.40 8.86
N ILE A 189 -5.19 17.18 7.56
CA ILE A 189 -6.51 17.41 6.95
C ILE A 189 -7.56 16.50 7.59
N THR A 190 -7.20 15.25 7.88
CA THR A 190 -8.11 14.30 8.53
C THR A 190 -8.46 14.70 9.95
N ILE A 191 -7.52 15.28 10.71
CA ILE A 191 -7.82 15.87 12.03
C ILE A 191 -8.75 17.08 11.92
N LEU A 192 -8.58 17.93 10.91
CA LEU A 192 -9.41 19.12 10.72
C LEU A 192 -10.84 18.80 10.27
N ASN A 193 -11.07 17.58 9.77
CA ASN A 193 -12.35 17.09 9.29
C ASN A 193 -13.03 16.09 10.26
N GLU A 194 -12.53 15.96 11.50
CA GLU A 194 -13.22 15.29 12.62
C GLU A 194 -14.11 16.28 13.39
#